data_AF-A0A6C0I689-F1
#
_entry.id   AF-A0A6C0I689-F1
#
_cell.length_a   1.000
_cell.length_b   1.000
_cell.length_c   1.000
_cell.angle_alpha   90.00
_cell.angle_beta   90.00
_cell.angle_gamma   90.00
#
_symmetry.space_group_name_H-M   'P 1'
#
loop_
_entity.id
_entity.type
_entity.pdbx_description
1 polymer ?
#
loop_
_entity_poly.entity_id
_entity_poly.type
_entity_poly.pdbx_seq_one_letter_code
_entity_poly.pdbx_strand_id
1 'polypeptide(L)'
;MDVLKLMLKQRGMNVELTQAIVEPTYQGEIVKIDKAVVYTSGRARISEKDISKIISMTEKNGGTLSIVIVPIPASSTILATVRQESKRIQIFHTGQLQFDIFTHRKVPPHRILNEEERKKLQDTYHIEFPATQMPLIDSQDAAAKWVGAVPGDILEILRKSDTAGTTPYYRYCVADTSL
;
A
#
# COMPACT_ATOMS: atom_id res chain seq x y z
N MET A 1 -15.20 4.23 -6.14
CA MET A 1 -14.03 4.88 -6.76
C MET A 1 -13.56 6.10 -5.99
N ASP A 2 -14.43 6.83 -5.30
CA ASP A 2 -14.06 8.10 -4.63
C ASP A 2 -13.07 7.92 -3.47
N VAL A 3 -13.21 6.84 -2.72
CA VAL A 3 -12.29 6.49 -1.63
C VAL A 3 -10.89 6.14 -2.16
N LEU A 4 -10.80 5.43 -3.29
CA LEU A 4 -9.51 5.15 -3.93
C LEU A 4 -8.84 6.44 -4.39
N LYS A 5 -9.61 7.35 -5.00
CA LYS A 5 -9.15 8.68 -5.38
C LYS A 5 -8.65 9.49 -4.18
N LEU A 6 -9.38 9.44 -3.05
CA LEU A 6 -8.98 10.06 -1.79
C LEU A 6 -7.65 9.49 -1.28
N MET A 7 -7.50 8.17 -1.25
CA MET A 7 -6.27 7.48 -0.86
C MET A 7 -5.08 7.91 -1.71
N LEU A 8 -5.24 7.94 -3.04
CA LEU A 8 -4.17 8.36 -3.95
C LEU A 8 -3.82 9.84 -3.80
N LYS A 9 -4.81 10.70 -3.52
CA LYS A 9 -4.57 12.11 -3.19
C LYS A 9 -3.76 12.26 -1.90
N GLN A 10 -4.04 11.47 -0.87
CA GLN A 10 -3.27 11.46 0.38
C GLN A 10 -1.81 11.01 0.16
N ARG A 11 -1.55 10.18 -0.86
CA ARG A 11 -0.18 9.83 -1.30
C ARG A 11 0.50 10.91 -2.15
N GLY A 12 -0.15 12.05 -2.37
CA GLY A 12 0.39 13.14 -3.20
C GLY A 12 0.30 12.90 -4.71
N MET A 13 -0.48 11.92 -5.18
CA MET A 13 -0.71 11.71 -6.61
C MET A 13 -1.75 12.68 -7.17
N ASN A 14 -1.56 13.13 -8.41
CA ASN A 14 -2.54 13.99 -9.07
C ASN A 14 -3.69 13.17 -9.68
N VAL A 15 -4.83 13.21 -9.01
CA VAL A 15 -6.02 12.42 -9.37
C VAL A 15 -6.74 12.94 -10.62
N GLU A 16 -6.47 14.18 -11.04
CA GLU A 16 -7.08 14.77 -12.24
C GLU A 16 -6.56 14.12 -13.53
N LEU A 17 -5.37 13.52 -13.49
CA LEU A 17 -4.76 12.74 -14.58
C LEU A 17 -5.31 11.31 -14.62
N THR A 18 -6.65 11.18 -14.69
CA THR A 18 -7.32 9.88 -14.83
C THR A 18 -7.50 9.54 -16.31
N GLN A 19 -6.92 8.43 -16.76
CA GLN A 19 -7.05 7.92 -18.14
C GLN A 19 -7.56 6.48 -18.09
N ALA A 20 -8.74 6.22 -18.66
CA ALA A 20 -9.24 4.86 -18.82
C ALA A 20 -8.48 4.18 -19.97
N ILE A 21 -7.96 2.98 -19.71
CA ILE A 21 -7.28 2.16 -20.71
C ILE A 21 -8.21 1.00 -21.04
N VAL A 22 -8.57 0.85 -22.31
CA VAL A 22 -9.36 -0.28 -22.77
C VAL A 22 -8.40 -1.32 -23.35
N GLU A 23 -8.12 -2.36 -22.58
CA GLU A 23 -7.29 -3.47 -23.04
C GLU A 23 -8.15 -4.74 -23.18
N PRO A 24 -8.42 -5.23 -24.40
CA PRO A 24 -9.38 -6.31 -24.65
C PRO A 24 -8.95 -7.65 -24.03
N THR A 25 -7.66 -7.79 -23.72
CA THR A 25 -7.07 -8.99 -23.10
C THR A 25 -7.42 -9.13 -21.62
N TYR A 26 -7.76 -8.02 -20.94
CA TYR A 26 -8.05 -8.03 -19.51
C TYR A 26 -9.56 -8.10 -19.26
N GLN A 27 -9.99 -9.09 -18.47
CA GLN A 27 -11.37 -9.21 -18.04
C GLN A 27 -11.62 -8.30 -16.83
N GLY A 28 -11.75 -7.00 -17.08
CA GLY A 28 -11.94 -5.99 -16.04
C GLY A 28 -11.73 -4.56 -16.54
N GLU A 29 -11.79 -3.60 -15.63
CA GLU A 29 -11.56 -2.19 -15.93
C GLU A 29 -10.13 -1.79 -15.59
N ILE A 30 -9.48 -1.01 -16.46
CA ILE A 30 -8.13 -0.49 -16.23
C ILE A 30 -8.20 1.03 -16.25
N VAL A 31 -7.72 1.64 -15.17
CA VAL A 31 -7.70 3.10 -15.01
C VAL A 31 -6.30 3.51 -14.60
N LYS A 32 -5.62 4.28 -15.44
CA LYS A 32 -4.37 4.93 -15.09
C LYS A 32 -4.67 6.23 -14.34
N ILE A 33 -4.01 6.39 -13.19
CA ILE A 33 -4.08 7.59 -12.34
C ILE A 33 -2.64 7.99 -12.06
N ASP A 34 -2.16 9.04 -12.73
CA ASP A 34 -0.77 9.50 -12.65
C ASP A 34 0.24 8.36 -12.91
N LYS A 35 0.99 7.92 -11.89
CA LYS A 35 1.99 6.84 -11.95
C LYS A 35 1.42 5.46 -11.61
N ALA A 36 0.19 5.39 -11.09
CA ALA A 36 -0.46 4.15 -10.70
C ALA A 36 -1.43 3.68 -11.79
N VAL A 37 -1.46 2.36 -12.06
CA VAL A 37 -2.46 1.73 -12.93
C VAL A 37 -3.34 0.84 -12.06
N VAL A 38 -4.62 1.17 -12.00
CA VAL A 38 -5.64 0.48 -11.22
C VAL A 38 -6.32 -0.55 -12.11
N TYR A 39 -6.31 -1.81 -11.67
CA TYR A 39 -6.94 -2.93 -12.34
C TYR A 39 -8.10 -3.44 -11.47
N THR A 40 -9.32 -3.27 -11.94
CA THR A 40 -10.51 -3.83 -11.31
C THR A 40 -10.79 -5.19 -11.93
N SER A 41 -10.54 -6.27 -11.19
CA SER A 41 -10.74 -7.63 -11.69
C SER A 41 -12.23 -7.95 -11.82
N GLY A 42 -12.66 -8.31 -13.04
CA GLY A 42 -13.98 -8.92 -13.27
C GLY A 42 -14.05 -10.39 -12.86
N ARG A 43 -12.89 -11.03 -12.58
CA ARG A 43 -12.81 -12.40 -12.08
C ARG A 43 -12.86 -12.46 -10.56
N ALA A 44 -13.52 -13.49 -10.04
CA ALA A 44 -13.63 -13.75 -8.61
C ALA A 44 -12.28 -14.08 -7.94
N ARG A 45 -11.37 -14.75 -8.66
CA ARG A 45 -10.05 -15.15 -8.17
C ARG A 45 -8.96 -14.79 -9.18
N ILE A 46 -7.78 -14.48 -8.65
CA ILE A 46 -6.57 -14.15 -9.41
C ILE A 46 -5.60 -15.32 -9.32
N SER A 47 -4.84 -15.58 -10.38
CA SER A 47 -3.72 -16.54 -10.38
C SER A 47 -2.37 -15.81 -10.45
N GLU A 48 -1.26 -16.50 -10.13
CA GLU A 48 0.09 -15.93 -10.24
C GLU A 48 0.41 -15.44 -11.66
N LYS A 49 -0.07 -16.17 -12.68
CA LYS A 49 0.09 -15.79 -14.09
C LYS A 49 -0.55 -14.45 -14.40
N ASP A 50 -1.65 -14.13 -13.73
CA ASP A 50 -2.36 -12.86 -13.92
C ASP A 50 -1.57 -11.71 -13.29
N ILE A 51 -0.91 -11.92 -12.14
CA ILE A 51 -0.01 -10.93 -11.54
C ILE A 51 1.12 -10.58 -12.49
N SER A 52 1.82 -11.58 -13.04
CA SER A 52 2.92 -11.33 -13.98
C SER A 52 2.46 -10.56 -15.22
N LYS A 53 1.28 -10.91 -15.76
CA LYS A 53 0.68 -10.17 -16.88
C LYS A 53 0.37 -8.72 -16.52
N ILE A 54 -0.24 -8.49 -15.36
CA ILE A 54 -0.58 -7.15 -14.87
C ILE A 54 0.67 -6.29 -14.75
N ILE A 55 1.77 -6.82 -14.20
CA ILE A 55 3.04 -6.10 -14.10
C ILE A 55 3.55 -5.69 -15.49
N SER A 56 3.57 -6.63 -16.44
CA SER A 56 3.99 -6.34 -17.82
C SER A 56 3.07 -5.33 -18.53
N MET A 57 1.76 -5.36 -18.26
CA MET A 57 0.81 -4.38 -18.78
C MET A 57 1.05 -3.00 -18.19
N THR A 58 1.33 -2.91 -16.90
CA THR A 58 1.63 -1.64 -16.21
C THR A 58 2.88 -0.99 -16.79
N GLU A 59 3.94 -1.77 -17.01
CA GLU A 59 5.18 -1.27 -17.62
C GLU A 59 4.94 -0.75 -19.04
N LYS A 60 4.17 -1.49 -19.87
CA LYS A 60 3.77 -1.03 -21.22
C LYS A 60 2.96 0.26 -21.20
N ASN A 61 2.10 0.41 -20.21
CA ASN A 61 1.25 1.59 -20.03
C ASN A 61 1.99 2.75 -19.33
N GLY A 62 3.30 2.60 -19.07
CA GLY A 62 4.15 3.61 -18.44
C GLY A 62 3.78 3.92 -16.99
N GLY A 63 3.17 2.96 -16.29
CA GLY A 63 2.92 3.03 -14.85
C GLY A 63 4.09 2.44 -14.06
N THR A 64 4.28 2.93 -12.83
CA THR A 64 5.29 2.39 -11.90
C THR A 64 4.65 1.46 -10.87
N LEU A 65 3.38 1.72 -10.51
CA LEU A 65 2.65 0.99 -9.48
C LEU A 65 1.38 0.36 -10.06
N SER A 66 1.18 -0.94 -9.79
CA SER A 66 -0.04 -1.67 -10.15
C SER A 66 -0.91 -1.83 -8.91
N ILE A 67 -2.14 -1.31 -8.94
CA ILE A 67 -3.13 -1.49 -7.87
C ILE A 67 -4.20 -2.43 -8.38
N VAL A 68 -4.32 -3.61 -7.78
CA VAL A 68 -5.28 -4.62 -8.20
C VAL A 68 -6.43 -4.70 -7.21
N ILE A 69 -7.66 -4.49 -7.67
CA ILE A 69 -8.87 -4.57 -6.88
C ILE A 69 -9.56 -5.90 -7.18
N VAL A 70 -9.73 -6.71 -6.13
CA VAL A 70 -10.39 -8.02 -6.19
C VAL A 70 -11.72 -8.03 -5.45
N PRO A 71 -12.72 -8.77 -5.94
CA PRO A 71 -14.02 -8.92 -5.27
C PRO A 71 -13.98 -9.89 -4.09
N ILE A 72 -12.97 -10.76 -4.00
CA ILE A 72 -12.79 -11.74 -2.92
C ILE A 72 -11.36 -11.58 -2.38
N PRO A 73 -11.11 -11.69 -1.06
CA PRO A 73 -9.76 -11.67 -0.51
C PRO A 73 -8.85 -12.71 -1.18
N ALA A 74 -7.60 -12.31 -1.42
CA ALA A 74 -6.62 -13.14 -2.10
C ALA A 74 -6.14 -14.31 -1.23
N SER A 75 -5.77 -15.41 -1.89
CA SER A 75 -5.12 -16.56 -1.26
C SER A 75 -3.74 -16.20 -0.68
N SER A 76 -3.28 -16.92 0.33
CA SER A 76 -1.96 -16.75 0.95
C SER A 76 -0.80 -16.83 -0.05
N THR A 77 -0.89 -17.73 -1.04
CA THR A 77 0.12 -17.86 -2.11
C THR A 77 0.26 -16.57 -2.91
N ILE A 78 -0.89 -15.97 -3.27
CA ILE A 78 -0.94 -14.71 -4.04
C ILE A 78 -0.38 -13.57 -3.18
N LEU A 79 -0.72 -13.54 -1.90
CA LEU A 79 -0.18 -12.56 -0.95
C LEU A 79 1.34 -12.70 -0.82
N ALA A 80 1.89 -13.92 -0.83
CA ALA A 80 3.34 -14.13 -0.82
C ALA A 80 4.01 -13.54 -2.07
N THR A 81 3.46 -13.78 -3.26
CA THR A 81 3.96 -13.17 -4.51
C THR A 81 3.86 -11.64 -4.47
N VAL A 82 2.74 -11.10 -3.98
CA VAL A 82 2.54 -9.64 -3.84
C VAL A 82 3.53 -9.04 -2.85
N ARG A 83 3.86 -9.74 -1.76
CA ARG A 83 4.86 -9.30 -0.78
C ARG A 83 6.25 -9.19 -1.40
N GLN A 84 6.64 -10.18 -2.21
CA GLN A 84 7.92 -10.17 -2.94
C GLN A 84 8.00 -8.99 -3.92
N GLU A 85 6.91 -8.70 -4.62
CA GLU A 85 6.83 -7.63 -5.62
C GLU A 85 6.19 -6.34 -5.08
N SER A 86 6.24 -6.12 -3.76
CA SER A 86 5.51 -5.06 -3.05
C SER A 86 5.80 -3.63 -3.53
N LYS A 87 6.93 -3.39 -4.20
CA LYS A 87 7.28 -2.11 -4.82
C LYS A 87 6.49 -1.82 -6.10
N ARG A 88 6.01 -2.87 -6.78
CA ARG A 88 5.39 -2.81 -8.11
C ARG A 88 3.91 -3.12 -8.07
N ILE A 89 3.45 -3.92 -7.11
CA ILE A 89 2.05 -4.36 -7.03
C ILE A 89 1.47 -4.24 -5.61
N GLN A 90 0.22 -3.78 -5.55
CA GLN A 90 -0.60 -3.77 -4.34
C GLN A 90 -1.95 -4.42 -4.64
N ILE A 91 -2.48 -5.17 -3.68
CA ILE A 91 -3.79 -5.80 -3.80
C ILE A 91 -4.76 -5.27 -2.74
N PHE A 92 -5.95 -4.91 -3.20
CA PHE A 92 -7.05 -4.44 -2.38
C PHE A 92 -8.27 -5.31 -2.62
N HIS A 93 -8.94 -5.66 -1.53
CA HIS A 93 -10.28 -6.20 -1.63
C HIS A 93 -11.28 -5.04 -1.78
N THR A 94 -12.35 -5.24 -2.56
CA THR A 94 -13.38 -4.22 -2.83
C THR A 94 -13.95 -3.65 -1.53
N GLY A 95 -14.17 -4.48 -0.50
CA GLY A 95 -14.63 -4.03 0.81
C GLY A 95 -13.68 -3.09 1.56
N GLN A 96 -12.36 -3.17 1.31
CA GLN A 96 -11.36 -2.31 1.96
C GLN A 96 -11.36 -0.87 1.40
N LEU A 97 -11.95 -0.66 0.23
CA LEU A 97 -12.01 0.62 -0.46
C LEU A 97 -13.40 1.28 -0.35
N GLN A 98 -14.23 0.84 0.60
CA GLN A 98 -15.57 1.40 0.81
C GLN A 98 -15.57 2.65 1.68
N PHE A 99 -14.57 2.81 2.56
CA PHE A 99 -14.46 3.95 3.47
C PHE A 99 -12.98 4.28 3.72
N ASP A 100 -12.73 5.50 4.21
CA ASP A 100 -11.40 5.91 4.64
C ASP A 100 -11.07 5.26 6.00
N ILE A 101 -10.04 4.42 6.02
CA ILE A 101 -9.63 3.68 7.22
C ILE A 101 -9.17 4.60 8.36
N PHE A 102 -8.62 5.78 8.07
CA PHE A 102 -8.11 6.71 9.07
C PHE A 102 -9.20 7.53 9.75
N THR A 103 -10.44 7.46 9.27
CA THR A 103 -11.59 8.02 9.98
C THR A 103 -11.94 7.21 11.22
N HIS A 104 -11.53 5.94 11.27
CA HIS A 104 -11.84 5.06 12.38
C HIS A 104 -10.99 5.39 13.61
N ARG A 105 -11.63 5.61 14.77
CA ARG A 105 -10.98 6.03 16.03
C ARG A 105 -9.77 5.17 16.44
N LYS A 106 -9.81 3.85 16.19
CA LYS A 106 -8.72 2.91 16.56
C LYS A 106 -7.57 2.86 15.54
N VAL A 107 -7.71 3.53 14.39
CA VAL A 107 -6.68 3.56 13.35
C VAL A 107 -6.16 4.99 13.27
N PRO A 108 -5.13 5.34 14.07
CA PRO A 108 -4.51 6.66 13.98
C PRO A 108 -3.94 6.90 12.58
N PRO A 109 -3.73 8.16 12.17
CA PRO A 109 -3.10 8.46 10.90
C PRO A 109 -1.65 7.97 10.88
N HIS A 110 -1.26 7.37 9.76
CA HIS A 110 0.10 6.88 9.49
C HIS A 110 0.75 7.72 8.40
N ARG A 111 2.06 7.93 8.50
CA ARG A 111 2.87 8.67 7.51
C ARG A 111 4.18 7.92 7.29
N ILE A 112 4.64 7.85 6.04
CA ILE A 112 5.96 7.31 5.71
C ILE A 112 7.00 8.39 5.97
N LEU A 113 8.06 8.06 6.71
CA LEU A 113 9.17 8.98 6.95
C LEU A 113 10.05 9.10 5.71
N ASN A 114 10.53 10.32 5.46
CA ASN A 114 11.53 10.56 4.42
C ASN A 114 12.91 10.03 4.85
N GLU A 115 13.84 9.91 3.89
CA GLU A 115 15.20 9.42 4.15
C GLU A 115 15.94 10.23 5.22
N GLU A 116 15.78 11.55 5.23
CA GLU A 116 16.40 12.45 6.21
C GLU A 116 15.81 12.27 7.61
N GLU A 117 14.47 12.20 7.72
CA GLU A 117 13.76 11.95 8.98
C GLU A 117 14.13 10.57 9.53
N ARG A 118 14.25 9.57 8.65
CA ARG A 118 14.66 8.21 8.98
C ARG A 118 16.06 8.18 9.60
N LYS A 119 17.04 8.85 8.97
CA LYS A 119 18.41 8.94 9.50
C LYS A 119 18.44 9.63 10.85
N LYS A 120 17.77 10.78 10.96
CA LYS A 120 17.67 11.51 12.23
C LYS A 120 17.07 10.66 13.34
N LEU A 121 16.05 9.87 13.03
CA LEU A 121 15.44 8.93 13.98
C LEU A 121 16.43 7.85 14.41
N GLN A 122 17.15 7.24 13.46
CA GLN A 122 18.16 6.24 13.75
C GLN A 122 19.29 6.80 14.61
N ASP A 123 19.76 8.02 14.32
CA ASP A 123 20.79 8.69 15.11
C ASP A 123 20.31 9.03 16.52
N THR A 124 19.08 9.55 16.65
CA THR A 124 18.51 9.97 17.94
C THR A 124 18.35 8.79 18.89
N TYR A 125 17.86 7.66 18.38
CA TYR A 125 17.59 6.46 19.18
C TYR A 125 18.70 5.41 19.08
N HIS A 126 19.80 5.71 18.40
CA HIS A 126 20.94 4.81 18.17
C HIS A 126 20.50 3.44 17.61
N ILE A 127 19.65 3.47 16.59
CA ILE A 127 19.10 2.28 15.93
C ILE A 127 19.99 1.91 14.75
N GLU A 128 20.68 0.78 14.85
CA GLU A 128 21.55 0.25 13.78
C GLU A 128 20.81 -0.74 12.87
N PHE A 129 19.92 -1.55 13.46
CA PHE A 129 19.16 -2.60 12.77
C PHE A 129 17.66 -2.40 12.99
N PRO A 130 17.01 -1.51 12.20
CA PRO A 130 15.58 -1.21 12.36
C PRO A 130 14.67 -2.43 12.32
N ALA A 131 15.00 -3.44 11.50
CA ALA A 131 14.21 -4.65 11.34
C ALA A 131 14.14 -5.55 12.59
N THR A 132 15.06 -5.39 13.55
CA THR A 132 15.08 -6.17 14.79
C THR A 132 14.84 -5.32 16.03
N GLN A 133 15.21 -4.04 15.98
CA GLN A 133 15.14 -3.13 17.12
C GLN A 133 13.84 -2.32 17.19
N MET A 134 13.08 -2.24 16.09
CA MET A 134 11.83 -1.49 16.04
C MET A 134 10.60 -2.42 16.03
N PRO A 135 9.46 -1.96 16.56
CA PRO A 135 8.19 -2.64 16.39
C PRO A 135 7.85 -2.79 14.90
N LEU A 136 7.44 -3.99 14.48
CA LEU A 136 7.22 -4.31 13.07
C LEU A 136 5.78 -4.07 12.64
N ILE A 137 5.55 -3.82 11.35
CA ILE A 137 4.23 -3.80 10.71
C ILE A 137 4.28 -4.57 9.38
N ASP A 138 3.26 -5.38 9.10
CA ASP A 138 3.17 -6.15 7.86
C ASP A 138 2.86 -5.21 6.68
N SER A 139 3.57 -5.37 5.58
CA SER A 139 3.29 -4.70 4.30
C SER A 139 1.84 -4.86 3.83
N GLN A 140 1.16 -5.94 4.22
CA GLN A 140 -0.23 -6.24 3.90
C GLN A 140 -1.23 -5.68 4.92
N ASP A 141 -0.76 -5.06 6.01
CA ASP A 141 -1.62 -4.35 6.96
C ASP A 141 -2.44 -3.26 6.25
N ALA A 142 -3.68 -3.04 6.69
CA ALA A 142 -4.57 -2.09 6.04
C ALA A 142 -4.01 -0.66 6.03
N ALA A 143 -3.39 -0.20 7.13
CA ALA A 143 -2.80 1.12 7.22
C ALA A 143 -1.54 1.24 6.37
N ALA A 144 -0.66 0.24 6.41
CA ALA A 144 0.55 0.20 5.58
C ALA A 144 0.21 0.21 4.09
N LYS A 145 -0.74 -0.63 3.66
CA LYS A 145 -1.22 -0.67 2.28
C LYS A 145 -1.85 0.66 1.87
N TRP A 146 -2.61 1.31 2.75
CA TRP A 146 -3.29 2.56 2.41
C TRP A 146 -2.32 3.70 2.13
N VAL A 147 -1.29 3.88 2.96
CA VAL A 147 -0.25 4.90 2.70
C VAL A 147 0.71 4.46 1.59
N GLY A 148 0.75 3.17 1.29
CA GLY A 148 1.59 2.61 0.23
C GLY A 148 3.01 2.29 0.70
N ALA A 149 3.19 1.97 1.99
CA ALA A 149 4.49 1.61 2.54
C ALA A 149 4.98 0.28 1.96
N VAL A 150 6.28 0.21 1.70
CA VAL A 150 6.96 -1.00 1.23
C VAL A 150 7.91 -1.53 2.31
N PRO A 151 8.27 -2.82 2.27
CA PRO A 151 9.27 -3.38 3.18
C PRO A 151 10.55 -2.55 3.14
N GLY A 152 11.02 -2.10 4.31
CA GLY A 152 12.15 -1.17 4.44
C GLY A 152 11.76 0.23 4.90
N ASP A 153 10.49 0.63 4.75
CA ASP A 153 10.02 1.94 5.16
C ASP A 153 9.78 2.02 6.68
N ILE A 154 9.92 3.22 7.24
CA ILE A 154 9.52 3.51 8.62
C ILE A 154 8.26 4.36 8.59
N LEU A 155 7.26 3.89 9.33
CA LEU A 155 5.98 4.57 9.50
C LEU A 155 5.95 5.31 10.83
N GLU A 156 5.64 6.60 10.77
CA GLU A 156 5.24 7.41 11.91
C GLU A 156 3.73 7.31 12.12
N ILE A 157 3.34 7.07 13.37
CA ILE A 157 1.98 6.85 13.81
C ILE A 157 1.67 7.86 14.91
N LEU A 158 0.71 8.73 14.67
CA LEU A 158 0.29 9.73 15.66
C LEU A 158 -0.76 9.14 16.61
N ARG A 159 -0.31 8.43 17.64
CA ARG A 159 -1.19 7.81 18.62
C ARG A 159 -1.65 8.83 19.66
N LYS A 160 -2.94 8.81 19.99
CA LYS A 160 -3.48 9.52 21.15
C LYS A 160 -3.34 8.63 22.37
N SER A 161 -2.55 9.07 23.34
CA SER A 161 -2.44 8.49 24.68
C SER A 161 -3.30 9.30 25.64
N ASP A 162 -3.99 8.62 26.54
CA ASP A 162 -4.80 9.27 27.58
C ASP A 162 -3.92 10.07 28.56
N THR A 163 -2.67 9.65 28.78
CA THR A 163 -1.74 10.28 29.72
C THR A 163 -0.88 11.36 29.07
N ALA A 164 -0.38 11.11 27.85
CA ALA A 164 0.63 11.96 27.20
C ALA A 164 0.10 12.76 26.00
N GLY A 165 -1.21 12.67 25.70
CA GLY A 165 -1.80 13.29 24.52
C GLY A 165 -1.30 12.65 23.22
N THR A 166 -1.15 13.44 22.16
CA THR A 166 -0.71 12.94 20.85
C THR A 166 0.80 12.75 20.86
N THR A 167 1.26 11.51 20.71
CA THR A 167 2.69 11.16 20.68
C THR A 167 3.04 10.42 19.37
N PRO A 168 4.19 10.71 18.75
CA PRO A 168 4.64 9.95 17.60
C PRO A 168 5.12 8.57 18.06
N TYR A 169 4.77 7.55 17.31
CA TYR A 169 5.20 6.16 17.49
C TYR A 169 5.66 5.60 16.17
N TYR A 170 6.76 4.85 16.15
CA TYR A 170 7.39 4.44 14.90
C TYR A 170 7.36 2.92 14.73
N ARG A 171 7.04 2.46 13.52
CA ARG A 171 7.07 1.03 13.16
C ARG A 171 7.84 0.80 11.87
N TYR A 172 8.58 -0.29 11.79
CA TYR A 172 9.33 -0.70 10.61
C TYR A 172 8.50 -1.66 9.75
N CYS A 173 8.35 -1.35 8.46
CA CYS A 173 7.59 -2.16 7.52
C CYS A 173 8.39 -3.39 7.07
N VAL A 174 7.81 -4.58 7.25
CA VAL A 174 8.38 -5.86 6.82
C VAL A 174 7.44 -6.57 5.85
N ALA A 175 8.00 -7.48 5.04
CA ALA A 175 7.20 -8.25 4.09
C ALA A 175 6.16 -9.15 4.80
N ASP A 176 6.58 -9.80 5.89
CA ASP A 176 5.73 -10.62 6.76
C ASP A 176 6.22 -10.47 8.20
N THR A 177 5.31 -10.26 9.14
CA THR A 177 5.61 -10.17 10.58
C THR A 177 5.65 -11.54 11.27
N SER A 178 5.27 -12.61 10.58
CA SER A 178 5.11 -13.96 11.15
C SER A 178 6.38 -14.81 11.06
N LEU A 179 7.52 -14.19 10.73
CA LEU A 179 8.83 -14.83 10.57
C LEU A 179 9.54 -15.00 11.92
#